data_AF-A0A381FEB9-F1
#
_entry.id   AF-A0A381FEB9-F1
#
_cell.length_a   1.000
_cell.length_b   1.000
_cell.length_c   1.000
_cell.angle_alpha   90.00
_cell.angle_beta   90.00
_cell.angle_gamma   90.00
#
_symmetry.space_group_name_H-M   'P 1'
#
loop_
_entity.id
_entity.type
_entity.pdbx_description
1 polymer ?
#
loop_
_entity_poly.entity_id
_entity_poly.type
_entity_poly.pdbx_seq_one_letter_code
_entity_poly.pdbx_strand_id
1 'polypeptide(L)'
;MMKNWMKFLTLFLGSFLSAQQTTFKFDFGGNRIENGFIPISSNSKFDKKIGYGFMDISGLKSVDNGGNALTGDFISSDKPFYFSVAIPEGNYDIQLKLGDSKGTSETTVRVENRRLMLNDVKTKQGEITEKQITVHVKDSIIRNQNGIEIGIVKLKPRERKYLHWDNLLTIEFNDKAPKVCSVIIQPNKNAKTIFITGDSTVVDAQYEPWASWGQMLPYFFVPNEVVIANYAESGEALKAFEDRHRIDKIWNKIKPGDYLFIQFGHNDQKYGNSTKSGYRKRLKEWILKAKQLGAIPVLVTSMNRRVFDKNNKIVNTLDDFPRCNA
;
A
#
# COMPACT_ATOMS: atom_id res chain seq x y z
N MET A 1 13.45 -59.12 29.02
CA MET A 1 13.88 -57.81 28.47
C MET A 1 12.93 -57.43 27.36
N MET A 2 12.33 -56.24 27.45
CA MET A 2 11.96 -55.31 26.36
C MET A 2 10.86 -54.39 26.89
N LYS A 3 11.28 -53.18 27.29
CA LYS A 3 10.42 -52.09 27.74
C LYS A 3 9.73 -51.49 26.51
N ASN A 4 8.41 -51.47 26.50
CA ASN A 4 7.60 -50.65 25.60
C ASN A 4 7.79 -49.17 25.96
N TRP A 5 8.36 -48.39 25.04
CA TRP A 5 8.38 -46.93 25.12
C TRP A 5 7.31 -46.38 24.20
N MET A 6 6.16 -46.06 24.78
CA MET A 6 5.05 -45.41 24.12
C MET A 6 5.40 -43.92 23.99
N LYS A 7 5.81 -43.49 22.79
CA LYS A 7 5.98 -42.07 22.48
C LYS A 7 4.59 -41.46 22.28
N PHE A 8 4.16 -40.62 23.21
CA PHE A 8 3.02 -39.73 23.00
C PHE A 8 3.38 -38.74 21.89
N LEU A 9 2.79 -38.92 20.71
CA LEU A 9 2.79 -37.94 19.65
C LEU A 9 1.70 -36.91 20.01
N THR A 10 2.08 -35.80 20.62
CA THR A 10 1.19 -34.65 20.79
C THR A 10 0.91 -34.08 19.40
N LEU A 11 -0.25 -34.44 18.83
CA LEU A 11 -0.82 -33.76 17.67
C LEU A 11 -1.11 -32.32 18.07
N PHE A 12 -0.25 -31.38 17.69
CA PHE A 12 -0.66 -29.99 17.54
C PHE A 12 -1.63 -29.95 16.36
N LEU A 13 -2.92 -30.08 16.64
CA LEU A 13 -3.96 -29.58 15.75
C LEU A 13 -3.80 -28.06 15.67
N GLY A 14 -2.95 -27.61 14.75
CA GLY A 14 -2.99 -26.24 14.26
C GLY A 14 -4.38 -26.02 13.69
N SER A 15 -5.19 -25.27 14.41
CA SER A 15 -6.45 -24.75 13.91
C SER A 15 -6.16 -24.00 12.62
N PHE A 16 -6.61 -24.55 11.50
CA PHE A 16 -6.83 -23.79 10.29
C PHE A 16 -7.88 -22.73 10.63
N LEU A 17 -7.42 -21.58 11.12
CA LEU A 17 -8.21 -20.37 11.07
C LEU A 17 -8.45 -20.11 9.58
N SER A 18 -9.66 -20.44 9.12
CA SER A 18 -10.25 -19.67 8.04
C SER A 18 -10.04 -18.21 8.41
N ALA A 19 -9.30 -17.46 7.60
CA ALA A 19 -9.11 -16.03 7.83
C ALA A 19 -10.50 -15.40 7.85
N GLN A 20 -11.05 -15.22 9.04
CA GLN A 20 -12.29 -14.52 9.24
C GLN A 20 -12.07 -13.15 8.62
N GLN A 21 -12.92 -12.77 7.65
CA GLN A 21 -12.91 -11.43 7.08
C GLN A 21 -13.25 -10.46 8.21
N THR A 22 -12.25 -10.01 8.94
CA THR A 22 -12.46 -9.12 10.08
C THR A 22 -12.62 -7.72 9.53
N THR A 23 -13.88 -7.29 9.44
CA THR A 23 -14.19 -5.87 9.33
C THR A 23 -13.80 -5.21 10.64
N PHE A 24 -12.96 -4.18 10.59
CA PHE A 24 -12.66 -3.34 11.74
C PHE A 24 -13.49 -2.06 11.68
N LYS A 25 -14.01 -1.64 12.81
CA LYS A 25 -14.72 -0.38 12.97
C LYS A 25 -14.11 0.33 14.16
N PHE A 26 -13.53 1.50 13.93
CA PHE A 26 -12.81 2.26 14.94
C PHE A 26 -13.49 3.61 15.14
N ASP A 27 -13.80 3.92 16.39
CA ASP A 27 -14.36 5.20 16.83
C ASP A 27 -13.22 6.01 17.45
N PHE A 28 -12.87 7.13 16.82
CA PHE A 28 -11.71 7.93 17.18
C PHE A 28 -12.17 9.13 18.00
N GLY A 29 -11.61 9.30 19.20
CA GLY A 29 -11.84 10.49 19.98
C GLY A 29 -11.98 10.24 21.47
N GLY A 30 -13.14 10.60 22.00
CA GLY A 30 -13.42 10.75 23.42
C GLY A 30 -13.85 9.45 24.08
N ASN A 31 -14.59 9.58 25.19
CA ASN A 31 -15.07 8.44 25.97
C ASN A 31 -16.44 7.91 25.49
N ARG A 32 -17.10 8.61 24.56
CA ARG A 32 -18.31 8.11 23.92
C ARG A 32 -17.90 7.10 22.86
N ILE A 33 -18.63 6.00 22.80
CA ILE A 33 -18.30 4.89 21.92
C ILE A 33 -19.59 4.46 21.25
N GLU A 34 -19.58 4.47 19.91
CA GLU A 34 -20.67 3.89 19.13
C GLU A 34 -20.70 2.36 19.28
N ASN A 35 -21.90 1.79 19.35
CA ASN A 35 -22.04 0.35 19.54
C ASN A 35 -21.43 -0.44 18.36
N GLY A 36 -20.59 -1.42 18.66
CA GLY A 36 -19.89 -2.23 17.66
C GLY A 36 -18.65 -1.57 17.05
N PHE A 37 -18.19 -0.43 17.59
CA PHE A 37 -16.91 0.17 17.26
C PHE A 37 -15.88 -0.03 18.38
N ILE A 38 -14.62 -0.12 17.99
CA ILE A 38 -13.45 -0.20 18.86
C ILE A 38 -13.02 1.23 19.21
N PRO A 39 -12.93 1.60 20.50
CA PRO A 39 -12.53 2.95 20.89
C PRO A 39 -11.03 3.20 20.67
N ILE A 40 -10.70 4.32 20.04
CA ILE A 40 -9.34 4.79 19.78
C ILE A 40 -9.19 6.20 20.37
N SER A 41 -8.38 6.30 21.43
CA SER A 41 -8.06 7.58 22.09
C SER A 41 -6.62 8.00 21.77
N SER A 42 -6.22 9.21 22.17
CA SER A 42 -4.85 9.69 22.03
C SER A 42 -3.81 8.83 22.77
N ASN A 43 -4.23 7.91 23.65
CA ASN A 43 -3.35 6.98 24.37
C ASN A 43 -3.29 5.59 23.73
N SER A 44 -4.05 5.33 22.67
CA SER A 44 -4.14 4.02 22.01
C SER A 44 -2.90 3.75 21.14
N LYS A 45 -1.74 3.60 21.77
CA LYS A 45 -0.47 3.25 21.10
C LYS A 45 -0.58 1.86 20.48
N PHE A 46 0.04 1.68 19.30
CA PHE A 46 0.10 0.40 18.61
C PHE A 46 0.70 -0.68 19.51
N ASP A 47 -0.07 -1.74 19.70
CA ASP A 47 0.35 -2.95 20.41
C ASP A 47 0.22 -4.15 19.47
N LYS A 48 1.30 -4.94 19.36
CA LYS A 48 1.35 -6.07 18.43
C LYS A 48 0.41 -7.22 18.81
N LYS A 49 0.08 -7.39 20.09
CA LYS A 49 -0.84 -8.44 20.55
C LYS A 49 -2.29 -8.05 20.28
N ILE A 50 -2.61 -6.77 20.48
CA ILE A 50 -3.93 -6.21 20.15
C ILE A 50 -4.11 -6.10 18.63
N GLY A 51 -3.05 -5.74 17.92
CA GLY A 51 -3.01 -5.66 16.47
C GLY A 51 -3.45 -4.32 15.88
N TYR A 52 -3.60 -3.26 16.68
CA TYR A 52 -3.90 -1.91 16.17
C TYR A 52 -3.43 -0.82 17.12
N GLY A 53 -3.40 0.43 16.61
CA GLY A 53 -3.14 1.64 17.38
C GLY A 53 -2.23 2.64 16.65
N PHE A 54 -1.89 3.73 17.34
CA PHE A 54 -1.01 4.77 16.83
C PHE A 54 0.47 4.41 16.97
N MET A 55 1.25 4.59 15.90
CA MET A 55 2.68 4.28 15.93
C MET A 55 3.47 5.21 16.86
N ASP A 56 3.03 6.47 16.96
CA ASP A 56 3.48 7.46 17.93
C ASP A 56 2.26 8.21 18.46
N ILE A 57 2.17 8.34 19.78
CA ILE A 57 1.07 9.02 20.48
C ILE A 57 1.45 10.45 20.89
N SER A 58 2.70 10.85 20.67
CA SER A 58 3.23 12.13 21.10
C SER A 58 2.49 13.29 20.41
N GLY A 59 1.81 14.12 21.20
CA GLY A 59 1.06 15.27 20.69
C GLY A 59 -0.29 14.95 20.05
N LEU A 60 -0.77 13.70 20.18
CA LEU A 60 -2.16 13.37 19.85
C LEU A 60 -3.12 13.97 20.88
N LYS A 61 -4.28 14.42 20.41
CA LYS A 61 -5.35 14.99 21.23
C LYS A 61 -6.65 14.26 20.90
N SER A 62 -7.29 13.69 21.92
CA SER A 62 -8.70 13.30 21.89
C SER A 62 -9.55 14.52 22.15
N VAL A 63 -10.43 14.87 21.21
CA VAL A 63 -11.37 15.98 21.36
C VAL A 63 -12.78 15.44 21.33
N ASP A 64 -13.59 15.91 22.27
CA ASP A 64 -14.99 15.54 22.41
C ASP A 64 -15.86 16.80 22.45
N ASN A 65 -16.69 16.96 21.42
CA ASN A 65 -17.62 18.08 21.28
C ASN A 65 -19.07 17.78 21.70
N GLY A 66 -19.38 16.56 22.13
CA GLY A 66 -20.75 16.12 22.37
C GLY A 66 -21.46 15.59 21.12
N GLY A 67 -22.67 15.04 21.30
CA GLY A 67 -23.52 14.58 20.21
C GLY A 67 -23.28 13.12 19.80
N ASN A 68 -23.35 12.84 18.50
CA ASN A 68 -23.17 11.49 17.95
C ASN A 68 -21.68 11.08 18.04
N ALA A 69 -21.38 9.86 18.51
CA ALA A 69 -20.00 9.43 18.76
C ALA A 69 -19.13 9.42 17.49
N LEU A 70 -19.64 8.94 16.36
CA LEU A 70 -18.87 8.85 15.11
C LEU A 70 -18.60 10.19 14.40
N THR A 71 -19.05 11.32 14.95
CA THR A 71 -18.99 12.65 14.32
C THR A 71 -18.76 13.80 15.30
N GLY A 72 -19.02 13.56 16.59
CA GLY A 72 -18.91 14.52 17.67
C GLY A 72 -17.57 14.48 18.39
N ASP A 73 -16.75 13.47 18.12
CA ASP A 73 -15.40 13.34 18.64
C ASP A 73 -14.41 12.92 17.56
N PHE A 74 -13.14 13.23 17.80
CA PHE A 74 -12.07 12.99 16.85
C PHE A 74 -10.69 12.92 17.52
N ILE A 75 -9.73 12.35 16.79
CA ILE A 75 -8.30 12.50 17.07
C ILE A 75 -7.72 13.59 16.17
N SER A 76 -6.86 14.43 16.75
CA SER A 76 -6.12 15.47 16.05
C SER A 76 -4.68 15.59 16.56
N SER A 77 -3.82 16.22 15.77
CA SER A 77 -2.46 16.57 16.17
C SER A 77 -1.96 17.76 15.34
N ASP A 78 -0.95 18.45 15.86
CA ASP A 78 -0.26 19.55 15.17
C ASP A 78 0.87 19.03 14.25
N LYS A 79 1.02 17.69 14.14
CA LYS A 79 2.00 16.97 13.30
C LYS A 79 1.32 15.78 12.61
N PRO A 80 1.91 15.24 11.51
CA PRO A 80 1.41 14.00 10.92
C PRO A 80 1.40 12.87 11.94
N PHE A 81 0.36 12.02 11.92
CA PHE A 81 0.26 10.85 12.77
C PHE A 81 -0.21 9.62 12.00
N TYR A 82 0.12 8.44 12.55
CA TYR A 82 0.00 7.16 11.85
C TYR A 82 -0.83 6.19 12.68
N PHE A 83 -1.92 5.69 12.12
CA PHE A 83 -2.72 4.63 12.70
C PHE A 83 -2.49 3.33 11.93
N SER A 84 -2.11 2.27 12.63
CA SER A 84 -1.77 0.99 12.01
C SER A 84 -2.67 -0.13 12.51
N VAL A 85 -2.97 -1.08 11.62
CA VAL A 85 -3.74 -2.29 11.92
C VAL A 85 -3.03 -3.49 11.30
N ALA A 86 -2.75 -4.51 12.11
CA ALA A 86 -2.22 -5.78 11.66
C ALA A 86 -3.33 -6.56 10.94
N ILE A 87 -3.22 -6.63 9.61
CA ILE A 87 -4.18 -7.33 8.76
C ILE A 87 -3.45 -8.16 7.71
N PRO A 88 -4.05 -9.27 7.24
CA PRO A 88 -3.49 -10.06 6.16
C PRO A 88 -3.29 -9.23 4.89
N GLU A 89 -2.37 -9.68 4.05
CA GLU A 89 -2.24 -9.14 2.69
C GLU A 89 -3.55 -9.28 1.90
N GLY A 90 -3.97 -8.22 1.22
CA GLY A 90 -5.23 -8.17 0.51
C GLY A 90 -5.61 -6.76 0.07
N ASN A 91 -6.78 -6.64 -0.54
CA ASN A 91 -7.38 -5.35 -0.87
C ASN A 91 -8.43 -5.02 0.20
N TYR A 92 -8.51 -3.76 0.60
CA TYR A 92 -9.42 -3.29 1.65
C TYR A 92 -10.05 -1.97 1.25
N ASP A 93 -11.36 -1.84 1.44
CA ASP A 93 -12.03 -0.54 1.40
C ASP A 93 -11.99 0.07 2.80
N ILE A 94 -11.71 1.37 2.84
CA ILE A 94 -11.61 2.13 4.06
C ILE A 94 -12.56 3.32 3.96
N GLN A 95 -13.51 3.40 4.88
CA GLN A 95 -14.40 4.53 5.04
C GLN A 95 -13.87 5.41 6.18
N LEU A 96 -13.78 6.70 5.93
CA LEU A 96 -13.23 7.70 6.83
C LEU A 96 -14.27 8.78 7.08
N LYS A 97 -14.51 9.13 8.34
CA LYS A 97 -15.24 10.37 8.69
C LYS A 97 -14.23 11.39 9.18
N LEU A 98 -14.17 12.53 8.49
CA LEU A 98 -13.20 13.59 8.70
C LEU A 98 -13.93 14.91 8.95
N GLY A 99 -13.45 15.70 9.91
CA GLY A 99 -13.99 17.02 10.20
C GLY A 99 -14.16 17.32 11.68
N ASP A 100 -14.91 18.39 11.97
CA ASP A 100 -15.17 18.84 13.32
C ASP A 100 -16.50 19.60 13.40
N SER A 101 -17.36 19.17 14.32
CA SER A 101 -18.68 19.79 14.56
C SER A 101 -18.60 21.22 15.12
N LYS A 102 -17.47 21.64 15.70
CA LYS A 102 -17.27 22.97 16.31
C LYS A 102 -16.11 23.76 15.71
N GLY A 103 -15.40 23.24 14.72
CA GLY A 103 -14.23 23.90 14.13
C GLY A 103 -13.95 23.44 12.71
N THR A 104 -12.92 24.00 12.08
CA THR A 104 -12.50 23.61 10.72
C THR A 104 -11.54 22.43 10.74
N SER A 105 -11.43 21.69 9.64
CA SER A 105 -10.38 20.68 9.44
C SER A 105 -9.71 20.86 8.08
N GLU A 106 -8.44 20.48 8.00
CA GLU A 106 -7.67 20.33 6.77
C GLU A 106 -6.88 19.03 6.93
N THR A 107 -7.25 17.99 6.16
CA THR A 107 -6.71 16.64 6.30
C THR A 107 -6.25 16.10 4.94
N THR A 108 -4.98 15.70 4.87
CA THR A 108 -4.45 14.87 3.79
C THR A 108 -4.30 13.43 4.30
N VAL A 109 -4.70 12.44 3.50
CA VAL A 109 -4.62 11.02 3.85
C VAL A 109 -3.68 10.30 2.89
N ARG A 110 -2.64 9.72 3.47
CA ARG A 110 -1.71 8.82 2.77
C ARG A 110 -1.75 7.45 3.42
N VAL A 111 -1.34 6.42 2.69
CA VAL A 111 -1.29 5.06 3.23
C VAL A 111 0.04 4.40 2.95
N GLU A 112 0.39 3.45 3.80
CA GLU A 112 1.62 2.70 3.76
C GLU A 112 2.83 3.64 3.71
N ASN A 113 3.68 3.47 2.70
CA ASN A 113 4.86 4.27 2.47
C ASN A 113 4.56 5.56 1.67
N ARG A 114 3.59 6.35 2.16
CA ARG A 114 3.16 7.67 1.61
C ARG A 114 2.40 7.64 0.28
N ARG A 115 1.66 6.58 -0.05
CA ARG A 115 0.76 6.58 -1.22
C ARG A 115 -0.37 7.57 -0.99
N LEU A 116 -0.57 8.51 -1.92
CA LEU A 116 -1.60 9.54 -1.78
C LEU A 116 -2.99 8.97 -2.06
N MET A 117 -3.90 9.10 -1.10
CA MET A 117 -5.29 8.62 -1.24
C MET A 117 -6.29 9.78 -1.26
N LEU A 118 -6.13 10.76 -0.36
CA LEU A 118 -6.92 11.98 -0.32
C LEU A 118 -5.99 13.17 -0.13
N ASN A 119 -6.22 14.24 -0.89
CA ASN A 119 -5.40 15.44 -0.86
C ASN A 119 -6.24 16.63 -0.38
N ASP A 120 -5.77 17.31 0.65
CA ASP A 120 -6.32 18.59 1.13
C ASP A 120 -7.86 18.57 1.34
N VAL A 121 -8.35 17.60 2.12
CA VAL A 121 -9.77 17.53 2.49
C VAL A 121 -10.06 18.59 3.54
N LYS A 122 -10.69 19.69 3.11
CA LYS A 122 -11.11 20.80 3.97
C LYS A 122 -12.57 20.65 4.40
N THR A 123 -12.85 20.87 5.67
CA THR A 123 -14.22 21.00 6.19
C THR A 123 -14.40 22.32 6.94
N LYS A 124 -15.59 22.90 6.82
CA LYS A 124 -15.99 24.08 7.61
C LYS A 124 -16.43 23.66 9.02
N GLN A 125 -16.61 24.64 9.89
CA GLN A 125 -17.24 24.42 11.19
C GLN A 125 -18.62 23.76 11.04
N GLY A 126 -18.83 22.66 11.77
CA GLY A 126 -20.09 21.90 11.72
C GLY A 126 -20.14 20.86 10.60
N GLU A 127 -19.14 20.82 9.72
CA GLU A 127 -19.10 19.90 8.60
C GLU A 127 -18.24 18.68 8.92
N ILE A 128 -18.84 17.50 8.75
CA ILE A 128 -18.17 16.21 8.72
C ILE A 128 -18.35 15.64 7.31
N THR A 129 -17.26 15.24 6.68
CA THR A 129 -17.29 14.61 5.37
C THR A 129 -16.94 13.13 5.50
N GLU A 130 -17.66 12.31 4.75
CA GLU A 130 -17.35 10.90 4.60
C GLU A 130 -16.54 10.69 3.32
N LYS A 131 -15.43 9.98 3.44
CA LYS A 131 -14.54 9.64 2.32
C LYS A 131 -14.34 8.14 2.27
N GLN A 132 -14.11 7.64 1.06
CA GLN A 132 -13.79 6.25 0.83
C GLN A 132 -12.49 6.15 0.06
N ILE A 133 -11.66 5.16 0.40
CA ILE A 133 -10.40 4.84 -0.27
C ILE A 133 -10.27 3.32 -0.36
N THR A 134 -9.55 2.81 -1.37
CA THR A 134 -9.26 1.37 -1.48
C THR A 134 -7.76 1.14 -1.48
N VAL A 135 -7.29 0.27 -0.60
CA VAL A 135 -5.87 0.06 -0.31
C VAL A 135 -5.49 -1.39 -0.54
N HIS A 136 -4.41 -1.60 -1.30
CA HIS A 136 -3.74 -2.89 -1.37
C HIS A 136 -2.65 -2.96 -0.29
N VAL A 137 -2.80 -3.89 0.66
CA VAL A 137 -1.80 -4.22 1.68
C VAL A 137 -1.00 -5.41 1.18
N LYS A 138 0.33 -5.34 1.31
CA LYS A 138 1.25 -6.38 0.83
C LYS A 138 2.23 -6.82 1.90
N ASP A 139 2.58 -8.10 1.87
CA ASP A 139 3.65 -8.69 2.70
C ASP A 139 4.76 -9.29 1.82
N SER A 140 5.88 -9.72 2.41
CA SER A 140 6.98 -10.28 1.60
C SER A 140 6.77 -11.74 1.17
N ILE A 141 5.75 -12.42 1.69
CA ILE A 141 5.57 -13.86 1.53
C ILE A 141 4.90 -14.16 0.18
N ILE A 142 5.46 -15.09 -0.58
CA ILE A 142 4.88 -15.55 -1.84
C ILE A 142 4.06 -16.79 -1.53
N ARG A 143 2.77 -16.72 -1.80
CA ARG A 143 1.83 -17.82 -1.60
C ARG A 143 1.31 -18.27 -2.96
N ASN A 144 1.12 -19.56 -3.15
CA ASN A 144 0.41 -20.08 -4.32
C ASN A 144 -1.10 -19.82 -4.21
N GLN A 145 -1.87 -20.24 -5.21
CA GLN A 145 -3.33 -20.05 -5.25
C GLN A 145 -4.09 -20.72 -4.08
N ASN A 146 -3.49 -21.72 -3.42
CA ASN A 146 -4.06 -22.41 -2.26
C ASN A 146 -3.64 -21.74 -0.93
N GLY A 147 -2.93 -20.62 -0.97
CA GLY A 147 -2.43 -19.92 0.21
C GLY A 147 -1.17 -20.55 0.82
N ILE A 148 -0.58 -21.57 0.20
CA ILE A 148 0.64 -22.22 0.68
C ILE A 148 1.83 -21.32 0.39
N GLU A 149 2.66 -21.08 1.40
CA GLU A 149 3.93 -20.38 1.26
C GLU A 149 4.90 -21.17 0.37
N ILE A 150 5.36 -20.53 -0.71
CA ILE A 150 6.25 -21.11 -1.72
C ILE A 150 7.52 -20.28 -1.93
N GLY A 151 7.66 -19.15 -1.24
CA GLY A 151 8.84 -18.31 -1.35
C GLY A 151 8.68 -16.96 -0.67
N ILE A 152 9.67 -16.11 -0.89
CA ILE A 152 9.74 -14.77 -0.29
C ILE A 152 10.34 -13.77 -1.29
N VAL A 153 9.81 -12.56 -1.30
CA VAL A 153 10.41 -11.42 -2.01
C VAL A 153 11.72 -11.04 -1.33
N LYS A 154 12.81 -10.98 -2.08
CA LYS A 154 14.14 -10.63 -1.57
C LYS A 154 14.28 -9.11 -1.41
N LEU A 155 13.70 -8.57 -0.33
CA LEU A 155 13.77 -7.17 0.04
C LEU A 155 15.23 -6.72 0.27
N LYS A 156 15.56 -5.50 -0.17
CA LYS A 156 16.83 -4.83 0.19
C LYS A 156 16.82 -4.49 1.68
N PRO A 157 17.99 -4.42 2.35
CA PRO A 157 18.05 -4.11 3.78
C PRO A 157 17.29 -2.84 4.19
N ARG A 158 17.34 -1.79 3.35
CA ARG A 158 16.64 -0.52 3.62
C ARG A 158 15.11 -0.63 3.60
N GLU A 159 14.55 -1.60 2.89
CA GLU A 159 13.10 -1.77 2.75
C GLU A 159 12.45 -2.33 4.01
N ARG A 160 13.23 -2.98 4.88
CA ARG A 160 12.74 -3.54 6.15
C ARG A 160 12.24 -2.49 7.14
N LYS A 161 12.56 -1.21 6.88
CA LYS A 161 12.13 -0.06 7.68
C LYS A 161 10.93 0.66 7.08
N TYR A 162 10.48 0.26 5.89
CA TYR A 162 9.40 0.92 5.19
C TYR A 162 8.05 0.45 5.71
N LEU A 163 7.07 1.35 5.68
CA LEU A 163 5.69 1.11 6.11
C LEU A 163 4.86 0.38 5.03
N HIS A 164 5.53 -0.38 4.16
CA HIS A 164 4.96 -1.36 3.25
C HIS A 164 5.84 -2.61 3.36
N TRP A 165 5.29 -3.83 3.29
CA TRP A 165 5.97 -5.12 3.58
C TRP A 165 6.11 -5.52 5.06
N ASP A 166 5.52 -4.78 6.00
CA ASP A 166 5.57 -5.03 7.44
C ASP A 166 4.36 -5.79 8.01
N ASN A 167 3.41 -6.19 7.14
CA ASN A 167 2.14 -6.85 7.48
C ASN A 167 1.16 -5.94 8.23
N LEU A 168 1.31 -4.63 8.12
CA LEU A 168 0.38 -3.65 8.64
C LEU A 168 -0.34 -2.95 7.48
N LEU A 169 -1.59 -2.57 7.71
CA LEU A 169 -2.18 -1.42 7.03
C LEU A 169 -1.86 -0.19 7.85
N THR A 170 -1.14 0.77 7.29
CA THR A 170 -0.80 2.02 7.97
C THR A 170 -1.43 3.21 7.25
N ILE A 171 -2.15 4.04 8.00
CA ILE A 171 -2.79 5.26 7.49
C ILE A 171 -2.11 6.47 8.13
N GLU A 172 -1.56 7.34 7.31
CA GLU A 172 -1.02 8.65 7.70
C GLU A 172 -2.12 9.71 7.55
N PHE A 173 -2.41 10.42 8.64
CA PHE A 173 -3.22 11.63 8.64
C PHE A 173 -2.29 12.84 8.83
N ASN A 174 -2.36 13.80 7.91
CA ASN A 174 -1.44 14.93 7.82
C ASN A 174 -2.23 16.20 7.45
N ASP A 175 -1.50 17.29 7.20
CA ASP A 175 -1.92 18.66 6.91
C ASP A 175 -2.13 19.53 8.16
N LYS A 176 -2.66 20.74 8.01
CA LYS A 176 -2.64 21.77 9.06
C LYS A 176 -3.46 21.42 10.30
N ALA A 177 -4.57 20.69 10.14
CA ALA A 177 -5.48 20.37 11.23
C ALA A 177 -6.24 19.07 10.91
N PRO A 178 -5.55 17.92 10.85
CA PRO A 178 -6.18 16.63 10.64
C PRO A 178 -7.13 16.33 11.79
N LYS A 179 -8.37 15.97 11.46
CA LYS A 179 -9.41 15.60 12.44
C LYS A 179 -10.17 14.38 11.95
N VAL A 180 -9.98 13.27 12.65
CA VAL A 180 -10.47 11.94 12.25
C VAL A 180 -11.45 11.43 13.29
N CYS A 181 -12.70 11.23 12.90
CA CYS A 181 -13.78 10.78 13.79
C CYS A 181 -13.94 9.26 13.79
N SER A 182 -13.85 8.61 12.62
CA SER A 182 -13.99 7.16 12.55
C SER A 182 -13.30 6.57 11.34
N VAL A 183 -12.90 5.30 11.47
CA VAL A 183 -12.31 4.50 10.39
C VAL A 183 -12.99 3.13 10.36
N ILE A 184 -13.53 2.75 9.22
CA ILE A 184 -14.06 1.40 8.99
C ILE A 184 -13.21 0.75 7.90
N ILE A 185 -12.71 -0.45 8.16
CA ILE A 185 -11.82 -1.21 7.26
C ILE A 185 -12.51 -2.52 6.94
N GLN A 186 -12.78 -2.77 5.67
CA GLN A 186 -13.45 -3.99 5.21
C GLN A 186 -12.69 -4.62 4.05
N PRO A 187 -12.57 -5.96 3.98
CA PRO A 187 -11.91 -6.60 2.85
C PRO A 187 -12.67 -6.38 1.54
N ASN A 188 -11.97 -6.00 0.48
CA ASN A 188 -12.50 -5.85 -0.87
C ASN A 188 -12.03 -7.02 -1.75
N LYS A 189 -12.97 -7.83 -2.24
CA LYS A 189 -12.68 -8.97 -3.15
C LYS A 189 -13.01 -8.67 -4.62
N ASN A 190 -13.62 -7.52 -4.90
CA ASN A 190 -14.24 -7.20 -6.18
C ASN A 190 -13.39 -6.23 -7.02
N ALA A 191 -12.63 -5.33 -6.37
CA ALA A 191 -11.82 -4.34 -7.06
C ALA A 191 -10.85 -4.98 -8.06
N LYS A 192 -10.77 -4.34 -9.24
CA LYS A 192 -9.72 -4.62 -10.20
C LYS A 192 -8.40 -4.10 -9.65
N THR A 193 -7.38 -4.96 -9.66
CA THR A 193 -6.07 -4.58 -9.18
C THR A 193 -5.22 -4.12 -10.35
N ILE A 194 -4.63 -2.94 -10.22
CA ILE A 194 -3.54 -2.49 -11.09
C ILE A 194 -2.23 -2.77 -10.37
N PHE A 195 -1.53 -3.81 -10.78
CA PHE A 195 -0.18 -4.09 -10.31
C PHE A 195 0.82 -3.22 -11.05
N ILE A 196 1.63 -2.46 -10.32
CA ILE A 196 2.63 -1.58 -10.90
C ILE A 196 4.03 -2.11 -10.60
N THR A 197 4.83 -2.26 -11.64
CA THR A 197 6.22 -2.67 -11.58
C THR A 197 7.11 -1.56 -12.13
N GLY A 198 8.23 -1.30 -11.45
CA GLY A 198 9.18 -0.30 -11.92
C GLY A 198 10.28 0.04 -10.93
N ASP A 199 10.91 1.19 -11.18
CA ASP A 199 12.12 1.65 -10.48
C ASP A 199 11.85 2.84 -9.52
N SER A 200 12.89 3.65 -9.24
CA SER A 200 12.83 4.82 -8.36
C SER A 200 11.86 5.89 -8.80
N THR A 201 11.50 5.92 -10.09
CA THR A 201 10.53 6.87 -10.64
C THR A 201 9.08 6.44 -10.44
N VAL A 202 8.87 5.22 -9.91
CA VAL A 202 7.55 4.58 -9.73
C VAL A 202 7.28 4.19 -8.27
N VAL A 203 8.33 3.85 -7.50
CA VAL A 203 8.28 3.37 -6.11
C VAL A 203 7.53 4.29 -5.14
N ASP A 204 6.92 3.75 -4.10
CA ASP A 204 6.47 4.57 -2.96
C ASP A 204 7.70 5.15 -2.23
N ALA A 205 7.96 6.45 -2.37
CA ALA A 205 9.16 7.08 -1.84
C ALA A 205 8.99 7.43 -0.35
N GLN A 206 9.80 6.78 0.50
CA GLN A 206 9.72 6.93 1.96
C GLN A 206 9.98 8.35 2.47
N TYR A 207 10.87 9.10 1.82
CA TYR A 207 11.37 10.37 2.35
C TYR A 207 11.04 11.54 1.43
N GLU A 208 10.66 12.67 2.04
CA GLU A 208 10.51 13.95 1.35
C GLU A 208 11.88 14.58 1.06
N PRO A 209 12.02 15.36 -0.03
CA PRO A 209 10.98 15.81 -0.96
C PRO A 209 10.71 14.85 -2.13
N TRP A 210 11.30 13.65 -2.13
CA TRP A 210 11.11 12.70 -3.23
C TRP A 210 9.69 12.13 -3.28
N ALA A 211 9.21 11.95 -4.50
CA ALA A 211 7.94 11.34 -4.85
C ALA A 211 8.05 10.71 -6.25
N SER A 212 7.15 9.78 -6.54
CA SER A 212 7.07 9.07 -7.80
C SER A 212 5.66 9.13 -8.37
N TRP A 213 5.48 8.80 -9.65
CA TRP A 213 4.13 8.79 -10.23
C TRP A 213 3.29 7.63 -9.68
N GLY A 214 3.89 6.46 -9.41
CA GLY A 214 3.18 5.30 -8.88
C GLY A 214 2.65 5.52 -7.46
N GLN A 215 3.38 6.31 -6.66
CA GLN A 215 2.96 6.74 -5.32
C GLN A 215 1.73 7.68 -5.35
N MET A 216 1.61 8.50 -6.39
CA MET A 216 0.53 9.48 -6.53
C MET A 216 -0.68 8.92 -7.28
N LEU A 217 -0.49 7.85 -8.05
CA LEU A 217 -1.53 7.26 -8.89
C LEU A 217 -2.84 6.90 -8.17
N PRO A 218 -2.85 6.36 -6.93
CA PRO A 218 -4.10 5.92 -6.28
C PRO A 218 -5.14 7.03 -6.15
N TYR A 219 -4.72 8.28 -5.99
CA TYR A 219 -5.59 9.46 -5.87
C TYR A 219 -6.53 9.66 -7.07
N PHE A 220 -6.16 9.16 -8.25
CA PHE A 220 -6.92 9.37 -9.49
C PHE A 220 -7.96 8.28 -9.78
N PHE A 221 -8.07 7.25 -8.94
CA PHE A 221 -8.95 6.11 -9.18
C PHE A 221 -10.17 6.10 -8.27
N VAL A 222 -11.29 5.59 -8.80
CA VAL A 222 -12.55 5.46 -8.08
C VAL A 222 -12.42 4.37 -7.00
N PRO A 223 -12.65 4.69 -5.72
CA PRO A 223 -12.69 3.71 -4.64
C PRO A 223 -13.69 2.57 -4.91
N ASN A 224 -13.47 1.43 -4.27
CA ASN A 224 -14.19 0.15 -4.38
C ASN A 224 -14.06 -0.57 -5.74
N GLU A 225 -13.83 0.16 -6.83
CA GLU A 225 -13.75 -0.39 -8.19
C GLU A 225 -12.33 -0.75 -8.60
N VAL A 226 -11.36 0.11 -8.28
CA VAL A 226 -9.96 -0.07 -8.67
C VAL A 226 -9.04 0.15 -7.49
N VAL A 227 -8.00 -0.68 -7.40
CA VAL A 227 -6.96 -0.56 -6.38
C VAL A 227 -5.57 -0.63 -7.00
N ILE A 228 -4.70 0.26 -6.53
CA ILE A 228 -3.31 0.31 -6.97
C ILE A 228 -2.43 -0.52 -6.05
N ALA A 229 -1.77 -1.52 -6.63
CA ALA A 229 -0.81 -2.39 -5.98
C ALA A 229 0.61 -2.05 -6.48
N ASN A 230 1.28 -1.09 -5.82
CA ASN A 230 2.62 -0.65 -6.22
C ASN A 230 3.71 -1.59 -5.66
N TYR A 231 4.42 -2.27 -6.55
CA TYR A 231 5.51 -3.22 -6.25
C TYR A 231 6.88 -2.70 -6.73
N ALA A 232 6.91 -1.52 -7.36
CA ALA A 232 8.13 -0.88 -7.81
C ALA A 232 9.12 -0.64 -6.67
N GLU A 233 10.41 -0.59 -7.00
CA GLU A 233 11.44 -0.34 -6.00
C GLU A 233 12.65 0.40 -6.59
N SER A 234 13.20 1.34 -5.83
CA SER A 234 14.36 2.14 -6.23
C SER A 234 15.57 1.28 -6.60
N GLY A 235 16.12 1.53 -7.80
CA GLY A 235 17.29 0.82 -8.32
C GLY A 235 17.00 -0.53 -8.97
N GLU A 236 15.73 -0.94 -9.09
CA GLU A 236 15.40 -2.13 -9.88
C GLU A 236 15.62 -1.87 -11.38
N ALA A 237 16.33 -2.81 -12.02
CA ALA A 237 16.22 -3.09 -13.44
C ALA A 237 15.26 -4.27 -13.61
N LEU A 238 14.72 -4.49 -14.81
CA LEU A 238 13.71 -5.52 -15.05
C LEU A 238 14.21 -6.92 -14.63
N LYS A 239 15.48 -7.26 -14.95
CA LYS A 239 16.11 -8.51 -14.48
C LYS A 239 16.25 -8.56 -12.95
N ALA A 240 16.66 -7.47 -12.30
CA ALA A 240 16.85 -7.45 -10.84
C ALA A 240 15.52 -7.67 -10.11
N PHE A 241 14.42 -7.18 -10.69
CA PHE A 241 13.06 -7.37 -10.19
C PHE A 241 12.66 -8.87 -10.20
N GLU A 242 13.04 -9.61 -11.26
CA GLU A 242 12.91 -11.08 -11.33
C GLU A 242 13.78 -11.79 -10.30
N ASP A 243 15.08 -11.45 -10.25
CA ASP A 243 16.04 -12.11 -9.34
C ASP A 243 15.63 -11.99 -7.86
N ARG A 244 14.84 -10.96 -7.55
CA ARG A 244 14.27 -10.67 -6.22
C ARG A 244 12.87 -11.25 -5.98
N HIS A 245 12.33 -12.01 -6.92
CA HIS A 245 11.01 -12.66 -6.84
C HIS A 245 9.84 -11.69 -6.67
N ARG A 246 10.00 -10.40 -7.01
CA ARG A 246 8.91 -9.42 -6.91
C ARG A 246 7.80 -9.73 -7.92
N ILE A 247 8.19 -10.10 -9.15
CA ILE A 247 7.22 -10.45 -10.18
C ILE A 247 6.56 -11.81 -9.90
N ASP A 248 7.28 -12.76 -9.32
CA ASP A 248 6.72 -14.06 -8.92
C ASP A 248 5.58 -13.89 -7.93
N LYS A 249 5.68 -12.93 -7.01
CA LYS A 249 4.60 -12.56 -6.11
C LYS A 249 3.36 -12.07 -6.86
N ILE A 250 3.54 -11.25 -7.90
CA ILE A 250 2.44 -10.75 -8.73
C ILE A 250 1.81 -11.90 -9.53
N TRP A 251 2.60 -12.79 -10.13
CA TRP A 251 2.10 -13.96 -10.88
C TRP A 251 1.21 -14.89 -10.07
N ASN A 252 1.44 -14.97 -8.76
CA ASN A 252 0.60 -15.77 -7.87
C ASN A 252 -0.62 -15.02 -7.31
N LYS A 253 -0.82 -13.75 -7.69
CA LYS A 253 -1.92 -12.90 -7.22
C LYS A 253 -2.80 -12.33 -8.31
N ILE A 254 -2.21 -12.04 -9.46
CA ILE A 254 -2.90 -11.41 -10.56
C ILE A 254 -3.99 -12.35 -11.08
N LYS A 255 -5.19 -11.81 -11.27
CA LYS A 255 -6.37 -12.55 -11.73
C LYS A 255 -6.85 -12.01 -13.07
N PRO A 256 -7.68 -12.79 -13.82
CA PRO A 256 -8.25 -12.32 -15.06
C PRO A 256 -8.94 -10.95 -14.93
N GLY A 257 -8.62 -10.04 -15.86
CA GLY A 257 -9.11 -8.66 -15.88
C GLY A 257 -8.39 -7.66 -14.98
N ASP A 258 -7.38 -8.08 -14.21
CA ASP A 258 -6.43 -7.16 -13.56
C ASP A 258 -5.43 -6.60 -14.60
N TYR A 259 -4.71 -5.55 -14.20
CA TYR A 259 -3.71 -4.90 -15.06
C TYR A 259 -2.30 -5.09 -14.51
N LEU A 260 -1.32 -5.20 -15.41
CA LEU A 260 0.10 -5.16 -15.10
C LEU A 260 0.76 -3.97 -15.80
N PHE A 261 1.06 -2.92 -15.05
CA PHE A 261 1.79 -1.76 -15.53
C PHE A 261 3.29 -2.01 -15.41
N ILE A 262 4.02 -1.85 -16.51
CA ILE A 262 5.45 -2.14 -16.61
C ILE A 262 6.21 -0.88 -17.02
N GLN A 263 7.01 -0.33 -16.11
CA GLN A 263 7.92 0.79 -16.39
C GLN A 263 9.34 0.49 -15.92
N PHE A 264 10.25 0.27 -16.86
CA PHE A 264 11.68 0.08 -16.60
C PHE A 264 12.52 0.70 -17.71
N GLY A 265 13.82 0.88 -17.47
CA GLY A 265 14.77 1.42 -18.45
C GLY A 265 15.89 2.24 -17.80
N HIS A 266 15.63 2.97 -16.71
CA HIS A 266 16.65 3.84 -16.09
C HIS A 266 17.84 3.07 -15.52
N ASN A 267 17.60 1.89 -14.95
CA ASN A 267 18.65 1.05 -14.39
C ASN A 267 19.12 0.00 -15.40
N ASP A 268 18.25 -0.44 -16.31
CA ASP A 268 18.59 -1.42 -17.34
C ASP A 268 19.69 -0.91 -18.28
N GLN A 269 19.67 0.38 -18.63
CA GLN A 269 20.71 0.98 -19.48
C GLN A 269 22.14 0.92 -18.90
N LYS A 270 22.28 0.74 -17.58
CA LYS A 270 23.59 0.59 -16.93
C LYS A 270 24.26 -0.73 -17.30
N TYR A 271 23.50 -1.67 -17.87
CA TYR A 271 23.95 -2.97 -18.36
C TYR A 271 24.06 -3.01 -19.90
N GLY A 272 24.13 -1.84 -20.55
CA GLY A 272 24.16 -1.69 -22.00
C GLY A 272 22.76 -1.48 -22.60
N ASN A 273 22.65 -1.65 -23.91
CA ASN A 273 21.38 -1.48 -24.63
C ASN A 273 20.35 -2.58 -24.30
N SER A 274 19.14 -2.44 -24.85
CA SER A 274 18.02 -3.35 -24.59
C SER A 274 18.27 -4.82 -24.95
N THR A 275 19.20 -5.08 -25.89
CA THR A 275 19.62 -6.43 -26.26
C THR A 275 20.61 -7.00 -25.26
N LYS A 276 21.68 -6.25 -24.92
CA LYS A 276 22.74 -6.70 -24.01
C LYS A 276 22.22 -6.90 -22.58
N SER A 277 21.34 -6.03 -22.12
CA SER A 277 20.66 -6.18 -20.82
C SER A 277 19.64 -7.32 -20.79
N GLY A 278 19.22 -7.84 -21.96
CA GLY A 278 18.16 -8.83 -22.08
C GLY A 278 16.75 -8.28 -21.79
N TYR A 279 16.59 -6.95 -21.81
CA TYR A 279 15.34 -6.25 -21.50
C TYR A 279 14.20 -6.65 -22.44
N ARG A 280 14.42 -6.59 -23.77
CA ARG A 280 13.37 -6.89 -24.76
C ARG A 280 12.82 -8.30 -24.63
N LYS A 281 13.72 -9.27 -24.37
CA LYS A 281 13.34 -10.67 -24.21
C LYS A 281 12.40 -10.84 -23.01
N ARG A 282 12.83 -10.35 -21.84
CA ARG A 282 12.04 -10.45 -20.60
C ARG A 282 10.73 -9.68 -20.66
N LEU A 283 10.75 -8.48 -21.26
CA LEU A 283 9.52 -7.70 -21.44
C LEU A 283 8.47 -8.48 -22.24
N LYS A 284 8.89 -9.13 -23.34
CA LYS A 284 8.01 -10.02 -24.12
C LYS A 284 7.51 -11.20 -23.29
N GLU A 285 8.37 -11.84 -22.51
CA GLU A 285 8.01 -12.96 -21.63
C GLU A 285 6.96 -12.53 -20.58
N TRP A 286 7.12 -11.36 -19.95
CA TRP A 286 6.16 -10.83 -18.99
C TRP A 286 4.82 -10.47 -19.63
N ILE A 287 4.82 -9.85 -20.81
CA ILE A 287 3.61 -9.55 -21.57
C ILE A 287 2.85 -10.84 -21.89
N LEU A 288 3.55 -11.85 -22.40
CA LEU A 288 2.95 -13.16 -22.71
C LEU A 288 2.40 -13.83 -21.45
N LYS A 289 3.15 -13.79 -20.35
CA LYS A 289 2.71 -14.37 -19.08
C LYS A 289 1.47 -13.68 -18.51
N ALA A 290 1.44 -12.34 -18.52
CA ALA A 290 0.28 -11.57 -18.09
C ALA A 290 -0.97 -11.94 -18.91
N LYS A 291 -0.85 -12.00 -20.24
CA LYS A 291 -1.93 -12.44 -21.13
C LYS A 291 -2.37 -13.88 -20.87
N GLN A 292 -1.43 -14.79 -20.61
CA GLN A 292 -1.74 -16.18 -20.25
C GLN A 292 -2.56 -16.28 -18.95
N LEU A 293 -2.32 -15.38 -18.00
CA LEU A 293 -3.07 -15.28 -16.75
C LEU A 293 -4.38 -14.48 -16.88
N GLY A 294 -4.75 -14.06 -18.10
CA GLY A 294 -5.95 -13.26 -18.38
C GLY A 294 -5.85 -11.80 -17.93
N ALA A 295 -4.66 -11.33 -17.58
CA ALA A 295 -4.40 -9.94 -17.21
C ALA A 295 -4.05 -9.07 -18.42
N ILE A 296 -4.20 -7.75 -18.25
CA ILE A 296 -3.96 -6.76 -19.31
C ILE A 296 -2.60 -6.09 -19.06
N PRO A 297 -1.55 -6.42 -19.84
CA PRO A 297 -0.27 -5.73 -19.73
C PRO A 297 -0.36 -4.33 -20.33
N VAL A 298 0.16 -3.34 -19.60
CA VAL A 298 0.25 -1.94 -20.03
C VAL A 298 1.71 -1.52 -19.93
N LEU A 299 2.30 -1.16 -21.06
CA LEU A 299 3.67 -0.65 -21.10
C LEU A 299 3.66 0.85 -20.84
N VAL A 300 4.47 1.29 -19.89
CA VAL A 300 4.65 2.71 -19.57
C VAL A 300 6.08 3.07 -19.91
N THR A 301 6.24 3.94 -20.90
CA THR A 301 7.55 4.43 -21.33
C THR A 301 8.15 5.33 -20.26
N SER A 302 9.36 4.99 -19.80
CA SER A 302 10.06 5.80 -18.82
C SER A 302 10.25 7.25 -19.32
N MET A 303 9.93 8.21 -18.46
CA MET A 303 10.26 9.62 -18.64
C MET A 303 11.74 9.86 -18.91
N ASN A 304 12.04 10.92 -19.66
CA ASN A 304 13.41 11.38 -19.86
C ASN A 304 14.00 12.00 -18.59
N ARG A 305 15.32 11.99 -18.49
CA ARG A 305 16.02 12.86 -17.54
C ARG A 305 15.81 14.32 -17.97
N ARG A 306 15.81 15.24 -16.99
CA ARG A 306 15.75 16.68 -17.23
C ARG A 306 17.11 17.20 -17.70
N VAL A 307 17.53 16.77 -18.89
CA VAL A 307 18.78 17.15 -19.56
C VAL A 307 18.42 17.74 -20.91
N PHE A 308 18.87 18.96 -21.17
CA PHE A 308 18.60 19.69 -22.40
C PHE A 308 19.90 20.00 -23.13
N ASP A 309 19.85 19.93 -24.46
CA ASP A 309 20.95 20.38 -25.30
C ASP A 309 21.00 21.92 -25.39
N LYS A 310 21.99 22.46 -26.13
CA LYS A 310 22.16 23.91 -26.34
C LYS A 310 20.97 24.60 -27.03
N ASN A 311 20.03 23.85 -27.60
CA ASN A 311 18.84 24.34 -28.28
C ASN A 311 17.56 24.13 -27.43
N ASN A 312 17.69 23.84 -26.14
CA ASN A 312 16.59 23.53 -25.22
C ASN A 312 15.78 22.27 -25.61
N LYS A 313 16.36 21.33 -26.36
CA LYS A 313 15.71 20.04 -26.65
C LYS A 313 16.13 18.96 -25.64
N ILE A 314 15.19 18.11 -25.25
CA ILE A 314 15.47 16.97 -24.36
C ILE A 314 16.48 16.03 -25.01
N VAL A 315 17.52 15.69 -24.26
CA VAL A 315 18.51 14.68 -24.66
C VAL A 315 18.02 13.30 -24.24
N ASN A 316 17.99 12.35 -25.17
CA ASN A 316 17.73 10.95 -24.82
C ASN A 316 18.94 10.38 -24.06
N THR A 317 18.74 10.11 -22.77
CA THR A 317 19.73 9.49 -21.88
C THR A 317 19.33 8.08 -21.45
N LEU A 318 18.44 7.43 -22.20
CA LEU A 318 17.92 6.09 -21.92
C LEU A 318 18.16 5.13 -23.09
N ASP A 319 19.10 5.45 -23.99
CA ASP A 319 19.45 4.61 -25.15
C ASP A 319 18.19 4.17 -25.95
N ASP A 320 18.10 2.91 -26.34
CA ASP A 320 17.01 2.35 -27.14
C ASP A 320 15.81 1.85 -26.32
N PHE A 321 15.84 1.97 -24.99
CA PHE A 321 14.81 1.44 -24.09
C PHE A 321 13.42 2.06 -24.31
N PRO A 322 13.27 3.39 -24.48
CA PRO A 322 11.94 3.99 -24.72
C PRO A 322 11.25 3.46 -25.99
N ARG A 323 12.02 3.02 -26.98
CA ARG A 323 11.52 2.46 -28.24
C ARG A 323 11.10 1.00 -28.13
N CYS A 324 11.42 0.32 -27.02
CA CYS A 324 11.06 -1.08 -26.82
C CYS A 324 9.58 -1.28 -26.46
N ASN A 325 8.87 -0.20 -26.16
CA ASN A 325 7.45 -0.20 -25.80
C ASN A 325 6.51 0.09 -26.98
N ALA A 326 7.08 0.35 -28.18
CA ALA A 326 6.34 0.68 -29.40
C ALA A 326 5.98 -0.56 -30.22
#